data_AF-A0A7C7AM81-F1
#
_entry.id   AF-A0A7C7AM81-F1
#
_cell.length_a   1.000
_cell.length_b   1.000
_cell.length_c   1.000
_cell.angle_alpha   90.00
_cell.angle_beta   90.00
_cell.angle_gamma   90.00
#
_symmetry.space_group_name_H-M   'P 1'
#
loop_
_entity.id
_entity.type
_entity.pdbx_description
1 polymer ?
#
loop_
_entity_poly.entity_id
_entity_poly.type
_entity_poly.pdbx_seq_one_letter_code
_entity_poly.pdbx_strand_id
1 'polypeptide(L)'
;MNILKPKIPDQLTAVDDLQSYSEDYRRDEAAVKSISVTNNCIQYGNMYKLDVRGAVFKNCVFIDCDFEKASFQDVIFHGCDFSNSNLRESYFNKCSFSSCKCLGTDFSEVILKQIEIQNSNYQY
;
A
#
# COMPACT_ATOMS: atom_id res chain seq x y z
N MET A 1 -16.47 -3.89 18.19
CA MET A 1 -15.32 -2.97 17.99
C MET A 1 -15.69 -2.05 16.83
N ASN A 2 -15.63 -0.72 16.98
CA ASN A 2 -15.86 0.20 15.87
C ASN A 2 -14.54 0.43 15.13
N ILE A 3 -14.39 -0.23 13.99
CA ILE A 3 -13.27 0.04 13.07
C ILE A 3 -13.55 1.37 12.37
N LEU A 4 -12.58 2.28 12.37
CA LEU A 4 -12.65 3.52 11.62
C LEU A 4 -12.30 3.26 10.15
N LYS A 5 -13.18 3.67 9.25
CA LYS A 5 -12.94 3.59 7.81
C LYS A 5 -11.85 4.57 7.37
N PRO A 6 -11.09 4.26 6.30
CA PRO A 6 -10.18 5.20 5.66
C PRO A 6 -10.89 6.52 5.31
N LYS A 7 -10.28 7.66 5.64
CA LYS A 7 -10.77 8.98 5.23
C LYS A 7 -10.09 9.42 3.94
N ILE A 8 -10.69 9.07 2.80
CA ILE A 8 -10.14 9.41 1.48
C ILE A 8 -10.56 10.83 1.07
N PRO A 9 -9.62 11.68 0.58
CA PRO A 9 -9.95 12.98 0.01
C PRO A 9 -10.85 12.89 -1.23
N ASP A 10 -11.72 13.88 -1.44
CA ASP A 10 -12.66 13.91 -2.57
C ASP A 10 -11.96 14.04 -3.94
N GLN A 11 -10.75 14.61 -3.95
CA GLN A 11 -9.94 14.79 -5.15
C GLN A 11 -8.64 14.00 -5.02
N LEU A 12 -8.37 13.17 -6.03
CA LEU A 12 -7.16 12.35 -6.11
C LEU A 12 -6.40 12.65 -7.41
N THR A 13 -5.09 12.76 -7.30
CA THR A 13 -4.18 12.83 -8.45
C THR A 13 -3.97 11.42 -9.00
N ALA A 14 -4.29 11.20 -10.27
CA ALA A 14 -4.00 9.94 -10.94
C ALA A 14 -2.49 9.78 -11.15
N VAL A 15 -1.95 8.62 -10.78
CA VAL A 15 -0.53 8.28 -10.91
C VAL A 15 -0.43 6.92 -11.60
N ASP A 16 0.26 6.87 -12.74
CA ASP A 16 0.40 5.67 -13.56
C ASP A 16 1.61 4.82 -13.15
N ASP A 17 2.71 5.47 -12.75
CA ASP A 17 3.92 4.83 -12.24
C ASP A 17 4.22 5.34 -10.83
N LEU A 18 3.86 4.54 -9.83
CA LEU A 18 4.08 4.88 -8.43
C LEU A 18 5.56 4.95 -8.07
N GLN A 19 6.40 4.11 -8.67
CA GLN A 19 7.81 4.02 -8.30
C GLN A 19 8.51 5.32 -8.66
N SER A 20 8.42 5.74 -9.93
CA SER A 20 8.98 6.99 -10.42
C SER A 20 8.34 8.20 -9.76
N TYR A 21 7.00 8.21 -9.60
CA TYR A 21 6.30 9.33 -8.99
C TYR A 21 6.75 9.60 -7.54
N SER A 22 7.09 8.55 -6.79
CA SER A 22 7.41 8.67 -5.37
C SER A 22 8.91 8.80 -5.07
N GLU A 23 9.80 8.83 -6.07
CA GLU A 23 11.26 8.88 -5.85
C GLU A 23 11.70 10.11 -5.05
N ASP A 24 11.30 11.31 -5.50
CA ASP A 24 11.65 12.56 -4.81
C ASP A 24 11.02 12.62 -3.41
N TYR A 25 9.79 12.12 -3.26
CA TYR A 25 9.13 12.04 -1.95
C TYR A 25 9.88 11.15 -0.97
N ARG A 26 10.36 9.98 -1.41
CA ARG A 26 11.15 9.08 -0.56
C ARG A 26 12.51 9.69 -0.23
N ARG A 27 13.18 10.34 -1.19
CA ARG A 27 14.46 11.03 -0.96
C ARG A 27 14.33 12.15 0.08
N ASP A 28 13.24 12.90 0.00
CA ASP A 28 13.00 14.07 0.83
C ASP A 28 12.23 13.71 2.13
N GLU A 29 12.06 12.41 2.42
CA GLU A 29 11.29 11.86 3.55
C GLU A 29 9.87 12.49 3.67
N ALA A 30 9.27 12.80 2.53
CA ALA A 30 7.96 13.41 2.41
C ALA A 30 6.88 12.37 2.08
N ALA A 31 5.67 12.64 2.57
CA ALA A 31 4.52 11.80 2.27
C ALA A 31 3.94 12.08 0.88
N VAL A 32 3.65 11.02 0.13
CA VAL A 32 2.79 11.04 -1.05
C VAL A 32 1.34 11.11 -0.60
N LYS A 33 0.57 12.09 -1.09
CA LYS A 33 -0.77 12.39 -0.58
C LYS A 33 -1.81 12.44 -1.69
N SER A 34 -3.01 12.00 -1.38
CA SER A 34 -4.19 12.20 -2.23
C SER A 34 -4.00 11.66 -3.65
N ILE A 35 -3.52 10.42 -3.77
CA ILE A 35 -3.27 9.78 -5.07
C ILE A 35 -4.23 8.62 -5.35
N SER A 36 -4.47 8.38 -6.63
CA SER A 36 -5.16 7.23 -7.17
C SER A 36 -4.21 6.50 -8.11
N VAL A 37 -3.91 5.24 -7.82
CA VAL A 37 -3.06 4.38 -8.66
C VAL A 37 -3.91 3.22 -9.15
N THR A 38 -3.97 3.02 -10.46
CA THR A 38 -4.79 1.96 -11.08
C THR A 38 -3.98 1.17 -12.09
N ASN A 39 -4.04 -0.17 -12.02
CA ASN A 39 -3.34 -1.08 -12.94
C ASN A 39 -1.82 -0.87 -13.03
N ASN A 40 -1.20 -0.27 -12.00
CA ASN A 40 0.25 -0.12 -11.97
C ASN A 40 0.89 -1.49 -11.71
N CYS A 41 1.87 -1.86 -12.53
CA CYS A 41 2.56 -3.14 -12.47
C CYS A 41 4.05 -2.88 -12.22
N ILE A 42 4.54 -3.29 -11.06
CA ILE A 42 5.93 -3.14 -10.63
C ILE A 42 6.43 -4.51 -10.17
N GLN A 43 7.59 -4.90 -10.67
CA GLN A 43 8.31 -6.09 -10.23
C GLN A 43 9.69 -5.68 -9.75
N TYR A 44 10.17 -6.26 -8.65
CA TYR A 44 11.47 -5.93 -8.06
C TYR A 44 11.64 -4.43 -7.74
N GLY A 45 10.52 -3.75 -7.46
CA GLY A 45 10.50 -2.31 -7.20
C GLY A 45 10.97 -1.98 -5.79
N ASN A 46 11.67 -0.85 -5.65
CA ASN A 46 12.08 -0.33 -4.35
C ASN A 46 11.12 0.77 -3.87
N MET A 47 10.36 0.44 -2.83
CA MET A 47 9.41 1.30 -2.12
C MET A 47 9.78 1.43 -0.63
N TYR A 48 11.05 1.20 -0.28
CA TYR A 48 11.55 1.30 1.08
C TYR A 48 11.21 2.67 1.69
N LYS A 49 10.64 2.67 2.90
CA LYS A 49 10.18 3.88 3.62
C LYS A 49 9.16 4.76 2.89
N LEU A 50 8.46 4.24 1.88
CA LEU A 50 7.39 4.98 1.23
C LEU A 50 6.29 5.37 2.26
N ASP A 51 6.00 6.67 2.40
CA ASP A 51 4.87 7.18 3.20
C ASP A 51 3.74 7.63 2.28
N VAL A 52 2.57 6.99 2.39
CA VAL A 52 1.38 7.28 1.58
C VAL A 52 0.19 7.61 2.48
N ARG A 53 -0.50 8.71 2.15
CA ARG A 53 -1.66 9.18 2.94
C ARG A 53 -2.85 9.54 2.05
N GLY A 54 -4.03 9.03 2.39
CA GLY A 54 -5.27 9.37 1.68
C GLY A 54 -5.27 8.88 0.23
N ALA A 55 -4.96 7.60 0.02
CA ALA A 55 -4.74 7.05 -1.32
C ALA A 55 -5.66 5.87 -1.66
N VAL A 56 -5.83 5.62 -2.95
CA VAL A 56 -6.52 4.45 -3.48
C VAL A 56 -5.61 3.71 -4.45
N PHE A 57 -5.37 2.43 -4.18
CA PHE A 57 -4.70 1.49 -5.07
C PHE A 57 -5.72 0.49 -5.61
N LYS A 58 -5.88 0.44 -6.92
CA LYS A 58 -6.82 -0.45 -7.59
C LYS A 58 -6.09 -1.33 -8.61
N ASN A 59 -6.27 -2.65 -8.50
CA ASN A 59 -5.72 -3.62 -9.44
C ASN A 59 -4.21 -3.46 -9.69
N CYS A 60 -3.47 -3.00 -8.68
CA CYS A 60 -2.02 -2.84 -8.79
C CYS A 60 -1.31 -4.17 -8.50
N VAL A 61 -0.19 -4.39 -9.17
CA VAL A 61 0.61 -5.61 -9.07
C VAL A 61 2.00 -5.20 -8.59
N PHE A 62 2.35 -5.62 -7.38
CA PHE A 62 3.65 -5.39 -6.74
C PHE A 62 4.26 -6.76 -6.39
N ILE A 63 5.09 -7.28 -7.29
CA ILE A 63 5.66 -8.63 -7.15
C ILE A 63 7.14 -8.52 -6.82
N ASP A 64 7.59 -9.25 -5.79
CA ASP A 64 8.98 -9.20 -5.32
C ASP A 64 9.45 -7.76 -5.02
N CYS A 65 8.55 -6.87 -4.60
CA CYS A 65 8.86 -5.48 -4.29
C CYS A 65 9.27 -5.31 -2.83
N ASP A 66 10.07 -4.29 -2.54
CA ASP A 66 10.49 -3.94 -1.20
C ASP A 66 9.70 -2.74 -0.65
N PHE A 67 8.82 -3.00 0.30
CA PHE A 67 8.06 -2.01 1.07
C PHE A 67 8.49 -2.00 2.54
N GLU A 68 9.71 -2.44 2.87
CA GLU A 68 10.19 -2.40 4.25
C GLU A 68 10.09 -0.97 4.81
N LYS A 69 9.55 -0.86 6.03
CA LYS A 69 9.30 0.42 6.73
C LYS A 69 8.35 1.38 6.00
N ALA A 70 7.60 0.93 4.99
CA ALA A 70 6.57 1.75 4.37
C ALA A 70 5.44 2.06 5.38
N SER A 71 4.80 3.21 5.21
CA SER A 71 3.69 3.66 6.03
C SER A 71 2.49 4.02 5.16
N PHE A 72 1.34 3.47 5.51
CA PHE A 72 0.08 3.70 4.81
C PHE A 72 -0.95 4.21 5.81
N GLN A 73 -1.48 5.40 5.56
CA GLN A 73 -2.51 6.01 6.39
C GLN A 73 -3.73 6.42 5.57
N ASP A 74 -4.92 6.00 5.99
CA ASP A 74 -6.16 6.31 5.27
C ASP A 74 -6.06 5.85 3.80
N VAL A 75 -5.80 4.55 3.59
CA VAL A 75 -5.54 3.96 2.26
C VAL A 75 -6.49 2.81 1.95
N ILE A 76 -6.99 2.75 0.71
CA ILE A 76 -7.78 1.63 0.20
C ILE A 76 -6.94 0.83 -0.80
N PHE A 77 -6.79 -0.46 -0.55
CA PHE A 77 -6.26 -1.43 -1.51
C PHE A 77 -7.40 -2.32 -2.02
N HIS A 78 -7.62 -2.31 -3.32
CA HIS A 78 -8.66 -3.12 -3.97
C HIS A 78 -8.07 -3.91 -5.13
N GLY A 79 -8.19 -5.24 -5.10
CA GLY A 79 -7.71 -6.09 -6.19
C GLY A 79 -6.19 -6.11 -6.37
N CYS A 80 -5.42 -5.74 -5.34
CA CYS A 80 -3.97 -5.63 -5.46
C CYS A 80 -3.25 -6.95 -5.17
N ASP A 81 -2.14 -7.21 -5.85
CA ASP A 81 -1.25 -8.35 -5.61
C ASP A 81 0.07 -7.85 -5.00
N PHE A 82 0.44 -8.34 -3.83
CA PHE A 82 1.69 -8.09 -3.11
C PHE A 82 2.57 -9.35 -3.01
N SER A 83 2.33 -10.36 -3.84
CA SER A 83 2.98 -11.67 -3.69
C SER A 83 4.50 -11.54 -3.70
N ASN A 84 5.15 -12.30 -2.80
CA ASN A 84 6.60 -12.31 -2.54
C ASN A 84 7.21 -10.95 -2.14
N SER A 85 6.41 -9.91 -1.94
CA SER A 85 6.93 -8.61 -1.54
C SER A 85 7.34 -8.60 -0.07
N ASN A 86 8.33 -7.78 0.25
CA ASN A 86 8.77 -7.50 1.61
C ASN A 86 7.92 -6.35 2.19
N LEU A 87 7.16 -6.60 3.25
CA LEU A 87 6.42 -5.58 4.02
C LEU A 87 6.96 -5.44 5.45
N ARG A 88 8.18 -5.92 5.72
CA ARG A 88 8.76 -5.90 7.08
C ARG A 88 8.70 -4.51 7.71
N GLU A 89 8.39 -4.47 9.00
CA GLU A 89 8.37 -3.24 9.79
C GLU A 89 7.43 -2.14 9.23
N SER A 90 6.54 -2.47 8.30
CA SER A 90 5.60 -1.50 7.74
C SER A 90 4.45 -1.19 8.70
N TYR A 91 3.85 -0.02 8.50
CA TYR A 91 2.77 0.50 9.34
C TYR A 91 1.52 0.77 8.52
N PHE A 92 0.39 0.21 8.94
CA PHE A 92 -0.91 0.48 8.33
C PHE A 92 -1.87 1.05 9.36
N ASN A 93 -2.50 2.18 9.05
CA ASN A 93 -3.48 2.82 9.93
C ASN A 93 -4.70 3.32 9.16
N LYS A 94 -5.88 2.82 9.53
CA LYS A 94 -7.15 3.10 8.83
C LYS A 94 -7.04 2.73 7.36
N CYS A 95 -6.65 1.48 7.10
CA CYS A 95 -6.56 0.95 5.75
C CYS A 95 -7.59 -0.15 5.52
N SER A 96 -7.99 -0.34 4.26
CA SER A 96 -8.79 -1.49 3.85
C SER A 96 -8.11 -2.29 2.76
N PHE A 97 -8.20 -3.61 2.86
CA PHE A 97 -7.75 -4.56 1.86
C PHE A 97 -8.93 -5.38 1.39
N SER A 98 -9.25 -5.30 0.10
CA SER A 98 -10.37 -6.02 -0.49
C SER A 98 -9.95 -6.73 -1.76
N SER A 99 -10.21 -8.04 -1.83
CA SER A 99 -9.82 -8.86 -2.98
C SER A 99 -8.32 -8.81 -3.29
N CYS A 100 -7.48 -8.66 -2.25
CA CYS A 100 -6.03 -8.60 -2.41
C CYS A 100 -5.40 -9.99 -2.29
N LYS A 101 -4.25 -10.16 -2.93
CA LYS A 101 -3.43 -11.37 -2.86
C LYS A 101 -2.07 -11.02 -2.27
N CYS A 102 -1.66 -11.75 -1.24
CA CYS A 102 -0.41 -11.50 -0.52
C CYS A 102 0.32 -12.83 -0.25
N LEU A 103 0.43 -13.69 -1.26
CA LEU A 103 1.07 -14.99 -1.12
C LEU A 103 2.60 -14.83 -1.00
N GLY A 104 3.21 -15.44 0.01
CA GLY A 104 4.66 -15.33 0.24
C GLY A 104 5.14 -13.93 0.64
N THR A 105 4.23 -13.00 0.93
CA THR A 105 4.57 -11.65 1.39
C THR A 105 5.12 -11.72 2.83
N ASP A 106 6.24 -11.05 3.10
CA ASP A 106 6.80 -10.98 4.45
C ASP A 106 6.14 -9.86 5.26
N PHE A 107 5.32 -10.26 6.25
CA PHE A 107 4.65 -9.35 7.20
C PHE A 107 5.33 -9.27 8.57
N SER A 108 6.60 -9.69 8.69
CA SER A 108 7.32 -9.65 9.96
C SER A 108 7.35 -8.23 10.53
N GLU A 109 6.97 -8.09 11.80
CA GLU A 109 6.98 -6.80 12.52
C GLU A 109 6.04 -5.74 11.94
N VAL A 110 5.05 -6.13 11.12
CA VAL A 110 4.03 -5.20 10.63
C VAL A 110 3.10 -4.76 11.76
N ILE A 111 2.82 -3.46 11.79
CA ILE A 111 1.87 -2.87 12.73
C ILE A 111 0.57 -2.53 12.00
N LEU A 112 -0.52 -3.17 12.40
CA LEU A 112 -1.87 -2.96 11.85
C LEU A 112 -2.76 -2.24 12.88
N LYS A 113 -3.29 -1.06 12.51
CA LYS A 113 -4.27 -0.32 13.32
C LYS A 113 -5.49 0.04 12.48
N GLN A 114 -6.69 -0.22 13.00
CA GLN A 114 -7.94 0.13 12.32
C GLN A 114 -8.00 -0.44 10.89
N ILE A 115 -7.71 -1.74 10.75
CA ILE A 115 -7.66 -2.40 9.44
C ILE A 115 -8.95 -3.15 9.17
N GLU A 116 -9.46 -3.03 7.95
CA GLU A 116 -10.54 -3.85 7.41
C GLU A 116 -9.98 -4.78 6.32
N ILE A 117 -10.23 -6.08 6.43
CA ILE A 117 -9.80 -7.08 5.46
C ILE A 117 -11.01 -7.87 5.00
N GLN A 118 -11.22 -7.97 3.69
CA GLN A 118 -12.34 -8.69 3.10
C GLN A 118 -11.91 -9.45 1.83
N ASN A 119 -12.29 -10.72 1.72
CA ASN A 119 -12.08 -11.54 0.52
C ASN A 119 -10.63 -11.57 0.01
N SER A 120 -9.63 -11.48 0.89
CA SER A 120 -8.21 -11.41 0.55
C SER A 120 -7.48 -12.69 0.97
N ASN A 121 -6.45 -13.09 0.20
CA ASN A 121 -5.70 -14.32 0.42
C ASN A 121 -4.28 -14.02 0.94
N TYR A 122 -3.94 -14.58 2.11
CA TYR A 122 -2.66 -14.39 2.83
C TYR A 122 -1.99 -15.73 3.17
N GLN A 123 -2.32 -16.80 2.46
CA GLN A 123 -1.72 -18.11 2.73
C GLN A 123 -0.21 -18.09 2.42
N TYR A 124 0.55 -18.73 3.30
CA TYR A 124 1.98 -18.99 3.15
C TYR A 124 2.18 -20.36 2.50
#